data_AF-A0A8J8AZM5-F1
#
_entry.id   AF-A0A8J8AZM5-F1
#
_cell.length_a   1.000
_cell.length_b   1.000
_cell.length_c   1.000
_cell.angle_alpha   90.00
_cell.angle_beta   90.00
_cell.angle_gamma   90.00
#
_symmetry.space_group_name_H-M   'P 1'
#
loop_
_entity.id
_entity.type
_entity.pdbx_description
1 polymer ?
#
loop_
_entity_poly.entity_id
_entity_poly.type
_entity_poly.pdbx_seq_one_letter_code
_entity_poly.pdbx_strand_id
1 'polypeptide(L)'
;ECSRQCERLLRLVETPPVVAEYVTTHSLMLALVAAGYGVGFSTAAHAVACRQADVIVRPLDEDSAALTTYLLHAEGAMSEPLRHFIDRAQRVGHMPLDTQRLA
;
A
#
# COMPACT_ATOMS: atom_id res chain seq x y z
N GLU A 1 -4.08 6.20 9.12
CA GLU A 1 -3.13 6.63 8.06
C GLU A 1 -3.51 6.16 6.65
N CYS A 2 -3.94 4.91 6.42
CA CYS A 2 -4.39 4.47 5.08
C CYS A 2 -5.73 5.11 4.64
N SER A 3 -6.74 5.18 5.53
CA SER A 3 -8.05 5.76 5.20
C SER A 3 -7.97 7.19 4.69
N ARG A 4 -7.11 8.02 5.31
CA ARG A 4 -6.87 9.41 4.89
C ARG A 4 -6.27 9.51 3.50
N GLN A 5 -5.44 8.55 3.07
CA GLN A 5 -4.85 8.56 1.74
C GLN A 5 -5.89 8.17 0.68
N CYS A 6 -6.70 7.15 0.95
CA CYS A 6 -7.84 6.81 0.09
C CYS A 6 -8.85 7.98 0.01
N GLU A 7 -9.21 8.59 1.14
CA GLU A 7 -10.08 9.77 1.16
C GLU A 7 -9.54 10.94 0.35
N ARG A 8 -8.21 11.15 0.33
CA ARG A 8 -7.59 12.18 -0.51
C ARG A 8 -7.79 11.87 -1.99
N LEU A 9 -7.55 10.62 -2.41
CA LEU A 9 -7.78 10.19 -3.80
C LEU A 9 -9.25 10.35 -4.20
N LEU A 10 -10.18 9.97 -3.32
CA LEU A 10 -11.62 10.12 -3.58
C LEU A 10 -12.10 11.58 -3.65
N ARG A 11 -11.33 12.54 -3.13
CA ARG A 11 -11.62 13.98 -3.28
C ARG A 11 -11.12 14.55 -4.61
N LEU A 12 -10.27 13.84 -5.35
CA LEU A 12 -9.77 14.28 -6.64
C LEU A 12 -10.77 14.05 -7.78
N VAL A 13 -11.73 13.14 -7.59
CA VAL A 13 -12.75 12.83 -8.58
C VAL A 13 -13.92 13.83 -8.52
N GLU A 14 -14.40 14.26 -9.68
CA GLU A 14 -15.49 15.25 -9.77
C GLU A 14 -16.80 14.75 -9.17
N THR A 15 -17.06 13.45 -9.30
CA THR A 15 -18.26 12.79 -8.74
C THR A 15 -17.90 12.07 -7.45
N PRO A 16 -18.43 12.50 -6.29
CA PRO A 16 -18.21 11.81 -5.03
C PRO A 16 -18.69 10.36 -5.11
N PRO A 17 -17.84 9.38 -4.78
CA PRO A 17 -18.23 7.98 -4.82
C PRO A 17 -19.23 7.65 -3.70
N VAL A 18 -20.14 6.73 -3.99
CA VAL A 18 -21.00 6.14 -2.96
C VAL A 18 -20.18 5.15 -2.14
N VAL A 19 -20.15 5.32 -0.83
CA VAL A 19 -19.46 4.38 0.06
C VAL A 19 -20.41 3.24 0.41
N ALA A 20 -20.10 2.04 -0.09
CA ALA A 20 -20.86 0.84 0.23
C ALA A 20 -20.62 0.37 1.68
N GLU A 21 -19.36 0.37 2.13
CA GLU A 21 -18.97 -0.10 3.47
C GLU A 21 -17.59 0.47 3.87
N TYR A 22 -17.34 0.66 5.17
CA TYR A 22 -16.01 0.92 5.72
C TYR A 22 -15.45 -0.34 6.39
N VAL A 23 -14.29 -0.81 5.92
CA VAL A 23 -13.68 -2.07 6.38
C VAL A 23 -12.29 -1.83 6.97
N THR A 24 -11.91 -2.66 7.93
CA THR A 24 -10.65 -2.53 8.67
C THR A 24 -9.54 -3.46 8.17
N THR A 25 -9.88 -4.48 7.36
CA THR A 25 -8.93 -5.46 6.86
C THR A 25 -9.04 -5.64 5.35
N HIS A 26 -7.90 -5.92 4.71
CA HIS A 26 -7.84 -6.22 3.28
C HIS A 26 -8.65 -7.48 2.92
N SER A 27 -8.64 -8.51 3.77
CA SER A 27 -9.38 -9.75 3.52
C SER A 27 -10.89 -9.56 3.54
N LEU A 28 -11.42 -8.75 4.47
CA LEU A 28 -12.85 -8.42 4.49
C LEU A 28 -13.23 -7.57 3.27
N MET A 29 -12.41 -6.57 2.92
CA MET A 29 -12.60 -5.78 1.70
C MET A 29 -12.67 -6.69 0.47
N LEU A 30 -11.71 -7.61 0.34
CA LEU A 30 -11.62 -8.51 -0.80
C LEU A 30 -12.83 -9.45 -0.88
N ALA A 31 -13.32 -9.96 0.24
CA ALA A 31 -14.51 -10.81 0.28
C ALA A 31 -15.77 -10.06 -0.21
N LEU A 32 -15.94 -8.79 0.19
CA LEU A 32 -17.06 -7.96 -0.27
C LEU A 32 -16.98 -7.67 -1.77
N VAL A 33 -15.79 -7.34 -2.27
CA VAL A 33 -15.56 -7.10 -3.70
C VAL A 33 -15.84 -8.38 -4.51
N ALA A 34 -15.33 -9.53 -4.06
CA ALA A 34 -15.56 -10.82 -4.71
C ALA A 34 -17.04 -11.24 -4.71
N ALA A 35 -17.79 -10.85 -3.68
CA ALA A 35 -19.24 -11.07 -3.62
C ALA A 35 -20.06 -10.05 -4.45
N GLY A 36 -19.42 -9.10 -5.13
CA GLY A 36 -20.08 -8.15 -6.03
C GLY A 36 -20.66 -6.91 -5.35
N TYR A 37 -20.29 -6.61 -4.10
CA TYR A 37 -20.79 -5.43 -3.39
C TYR A 37 -20.20 -4.11 -3.89
N GLY A 38 -19.10 -4.14 -4.66
CA GLY A 38 -18.50 -2.94 -5.24
C GLY A 38 -17.04 -3.13 -5.63
N VAL A 39 -16.30 -2.02 -5.61
CA VAL A 39 -14.85 -1.96 -5.87
C VAL A 39 -14.12 -1.52 -4.61
N GLY A 40 -12.83 -1.88 -4.51
CA GLY A 40 -11.99 -1.49 -3.38
C GLY A 40 -10.58 -1.14 -3.81
N PHE A 41 -9.85 -0.50 -2.90
CA PHE A 41 -8.45 -0.12 -3.10
C PHE A 41 -7.53 -1.14 -2.46
N SER A 42 -6.49 -1.55 -3.21
CA SER A 42 -5.44 -2.42 -2.70
C SER A 42 -4.08 -1.97 -3.22
N THR A 43 -3.02 -2.42 -2.56
CA THR A 43 -1.65 -2.13 -2.99
C THR A 43 -1.22 -3.16 -4.05
N ALA A 44 -0.27 -2.78 -4.90
CA ALA A 44 0.28 -3.70 -5.90
C ALA A 44 0.87 -4.98 -5.26
N ALA A 45 1.39 -4.89 -4.03
CA ALA A 45 1.90 -6.04 -3.27
C ALA A 45 0.82 -7.10 -2.97
N HIS A 46 -0.46 -6.72 -2.91
CA HIS A 46 -1.57 -7.63 -2.67
C HIS A 46 -2.26 -8.12 -3.96
N ALA A 47 -1.77 -7.73 -5.14
CA ALA A 47 -2.43 -8.05 -6.42
C ALA A 47 -2.60 -9.56 -6.68
N VAL A 48 -1.68 -10.40 -6.18
CA VAL A 48 -1.80 -11.86 -6.28
C VAL A 48 -3.00 -12.36 -5.48
N ALA A 49 -3.16 -11.89 -4.24
CA ALA A 49 -4.27 -12.28 -3.38
C ALA A 49 -5.62 -11.86 -3.99
N CYS A 50 -5.70 -10.69 -4.60
CA CYS A 50 -6.90 -10.25 -5.32
C CYS A 50 -7.27 -11.21 -6.47
N ARG A 51 -6.28 -11.55 -7.32
CA ARG A 51 -6.52 -12.48 -8.44
C ARG A 51 -6.92 -13.89 -7.98
N GLN A 52 -6.38 -14.36 -6.86
CA GLN A 52 -6.76 -15.65 -6.28
C GLN A 52 -8.21 -15.68 -5.78
N ALA A 53 -8.79 -14.53 -5.47
CA ALA A 53 -10.20 -14.38 -5.09
C ALA A 53 -11.10 -14.04 -6.30
N ASP A 54 -10.64 -14.29 -7.52
CA ASP A 54 -11.33 -13.97 -8.78
C ASP A 54 -11.66 -12.47 -8.94
N VAL A 55 -10.85 -11.60 -8.31
CA VAL A 55 -10.97 -10.15 -8.42
C VAL A 55 -9.95 -9.61 -9.43
N ILE A 56 -10.46 -8.88 -10.42
CA ILE A 56 -9.64 -8.19 -11.42
C ILE A 56 -9.01 -6.94 -10.78
N VAL A 57 -7.69 -6.80 -10.95
CA VAL A 57 -6.93 -5.63 -10.48
C VAL A 57 -6.73 -4.67 -11.65
N ARG A 58 -7.08 -3.39 -11.46
CA ARG A 58 -6.84 -2.31 -12.41
C ARG A 58 -5.92 -1.25 -11.79
N PRO A 59 -4.81 -0.87 -12.45
CA PRO A 59 -3.97 0.23 -11.99
C PRO A 59 -4.77 1.54 -11.91
N LEU A 60 -4.46 2.37 -10.91
CA LEU A 60 -4.98 3.72 -10.85
C LEU A 60 -4.21 4.58 -11.85
N ASP A 61 -4.95 5.35 -12.64
CA ASP A 61 -4.41 6.34 -13.58
C ASP A 61 -4.22 7.67 -12.85
N GLU A 62 -3.46 7.64 -11.77
CA GLU A 62 -3.24 8.78 -10.87
C GLU A 62 -1.86 8.66 -10.24
N ASP A 63 -0.91 9.48 -10.70
CA ASP A 63 0.47 9.43 -10.26
C ASP A 63 0.63 9.70 -8.75
N SER A 64 -0.30 10.43 -8.14
CA SER A 64 -0.32 10.69 -6.70
C SER A 64 -0.77 9.49 -5.86
N ALA A 65 -1.28 8.42 -6.47
CA ALA A 65 -1.72 7.20 -5.79
C ALA A 65 -0.55 6.26 -5.41
N ALA A 66 0.61 6.82 -5.10
CA ALA A 66 1.78 6.08 -4.65
C ALA A 66 1.72 5.79 -3.14
N LEU A 67 2.05 4.56 -2.75
CA LEU A 67 2.26 4.17 -1.36
C LEU A 67 3.73 3.83 -1.13
N THR A 68 4.39 4.60 -0.26
CA THR A 68 5.79 4.38 0.11
C THR A 68 5.89 3.55 1.38
N THR A 69 6.64 2.45 1.33
CA THR A 69 6.97 1.65 2.52
C THR A 69 8.30 2.13 3.09
N TYR A 70 8.28 2.67 4.30
CA TYR A 70 9.49 3.14 4.97
C TYR A 70 10.00 2.08 5.95
N LEU A 71 11.32 1.92 6.01
CA LEU A 71 12.01 1.24 7.08
C LEU A 71 12.52 2.30 8.05
N LEU A 72 11.98 2.31 9.26
CA LEU A 72 12.39 3.24 10.31
C LEU A 72 13.21 2.49 11.38
N HIS A 73 14.25 3.13 11.88
CA HIS A 73 15.00 2.66 13.03
C HIS A 73 15.31 3.82 13.96
N ALA A 74 15.51 3.52 15.25
CA ALA A 74 15.94 4.53 16.21
C ALA A 74 17.33 5.06 15.83
N GLU A 75 17.55 6.35 16.07
CA GLU A 75 18.86 6.98 15.91
C GLU A 75 19.83 6.43 16.97
N GLY A 76 21.05 6.10 16.57
CA GLY A 76 22.10 5.58 17.48
C GLY A 76 22.80 4.32 16.98
N ALA A 77 23.49 3.64 17.89
CA ALA A 77 24.28 2.46 17.56
C ALA A 77 23.39 1.30 17.08
N MET A 78 23.64 0.84 15.86
CA MET A 78 22.91 -0.28 15.28
C MET A 78 23.57 -1.61 15.65
N SER A 79 22.76 -2.55 16.14
CA SER A 79 23.18 -3.93 16.32
C SER A 79 23.51 -4.58 14.96
N GLU A 80 24.40 -5.57 14.98
CA GLU A 80 24.75 -6.32 13.77
C GLU A 80 23.52 -7.01 13.12
N PRO A 81 22.59 -7.65 13.86
CA PRO A 81 21.37 -8.20 13.27
C PRO A 81 20.50 -7.15 12.57
N LEU A 82 20.37 -5.95 13.15
CA LEU A 82 19.61 -4.86 12.54
C LEU A 82 20.27 -4.40 11.23
N ARG A 83 21.59 -4.30 11.20
CA ARG A 83 22.35 -3.95 9.99
C ARG A 83 22.09 -4.97 8.88
N HIS A 84 22.18 -6.26 9.18
CA HIS A 84 21.91 -7.31 8.20
C HIS A 84 20.46 -7.32 7.71
N PHE A 85 19.50 -7.00 8.59
CA PHE A 85 18.10 -6.86 8.20
C PHE A 85 17.92 -5.70 7.21
N ILE A 86 18.51 -4.54 7.48
CA ILE A 86 18.43 -3.37 6.58
C ILE A 86 19.08 -3.66 5.24
N ASP A 87 20.29 -4.24 5.22
CA ASP A 87 20.97 -4.66 3.99
C ASP A 87 20.11 -5.61 3.15
N ARG A 88 19.42 -6.56 3.81
CA ARG A 88 18.51 -7.48 3.12
C ARG A 88 17.27 -6.75 2.60
N ALA A 89 16.66 -5.89 3.41
CA ALA A 89 15.47 -5.13 3.02
C ALA A 89 15.76 -4.22 1.81
N GLN A 90 16.91 -3.55 1.80
CA GLN A 90 17.35 -2.71 0.68
C GLN A 90 17.55 -3.52 -0.60
N ARG A 91 18.21 -4.69 -0.50
CA ARG A 91 18.42 -5.59 -1.65
C ARG A 91 17.12 -6.13 -2.24
N VAL A 92 16.18 -6.55 -1.38
CA VAL A 92 14.90 -7.14 -1.84
C VAL A 92 13.95 -6.05 -2.34
N GLY A 93 13.92 -4.89 -1.68
CA GLY A 93 12.99 -3.80 -1.95
C GLY A 93 13.28 -3.00 -3.23
N HIS A 94 14.37 -3.29 -3.96
CA HIS A 94 14.84 -2.45 -5.08
C HIS A 94 14.91 -0.95 -4.71
N MET A 95 15.30 -0.66 -3.47
CA MET A 95 15.49 0.72 -3.03
C MET A 95 16.67 1.31 -3.80
N PRO A 96 16.50 2.39 -4.60
CA PRO A 96 17.63 3.10 -5.16
C PRO A 96 18.53 3.54 -4.00
N LEU A 97 19.84 3.34 -4.13
CA LEU A 97 20.83 3.59 -3.07
C LEU A 97 20.97 5.09 -2.71
N ASP A 98 20.18 5.98 -3.32
CA ASP A 98 20.34 7.44 -3.26
C ASP A 98 19.37 8.14 -2.29
N THR A 99 18.99 7.51 -1.18
CA THR A 99 18.32 8.22 -0.06
C THR A 99 19.09 8.09 1.24
N GLN A 100 20.42 8.09 1.15
CA GLN A 100 21.29 8.05 2.31
C GLN A 100 21.53 9.43 2.95
N ARG A 101 20.80 10.48 2.55
CA ARG A 101 20.92 11.83 3.13
C ARG A 101 19.58 12.56 3.20
N LEU A 102 18.78 12.21 4.20
CA LEU A 102 18.08 13.22 4.97
C LEU A 102 18.65 13.10 6.39
N ALA A 103 19.82 13.71 6.55
CA ALA A 103 20.40 14.08 7.83
C ALA A 103 19.74 15.39 8.30
#